data_AF-A0A937AMI8-F1
#
_entry.id   AF-A0A937AMI8-F1
#
_cell.length_a   1.000
_cell.length_b   1.000
_cell.length_c   1.000
_cell.angle_alpha   90.00
_cell.angle_beta   90.00
_cell.angle_gamma   90.00
#
_symmetry.space_group_name_H-M   'P 1'
#
loop_
_entity.id
_entity.type
_entity.pdbx_description
1 polymer ?
#
loop_
_entity_poly.entity_id
_entity_poly.type
_entity_poly.pdbx_seq_one_letter_code
_entity_poly.pdbx_strand_id
1 'polypeptide(L)'
;YILTNPAKTFLYVGVTSNLAQRIAQHKKKIYPNSYTAKLNIHLLIYYETYTFIGDAIKREKEIKGWVRRKKEALIKTKNPNWEPINLSL
;
A
#
# COMPACT_ATOMS: atom_id res chain seq x y z
N TYR A 1 0.13 -1.70 -4.51
CA TYR A 1 0.16 -0.47 -3.68
C TYR A 1 0.80 -0.79 -2.33
N ILE A 2 1.33 0.22 -1.65
CA ILE A 2 1.92 0.10 -0.30
C ILE A 2 1.23 1.08 0.64
N LEU A 3 0.81 0.57 1.79
CA LEU A 3 0.24 1.35 2.90
C LEU A 3 1.17 1.37 4.10
N THR A 4 1.03 2.40 4.92
CA THR A 4 1.65 2.49 6.23
C THR A 4 0.67 2.98 7.31
N ASN A 5 1.13 2.96 8.56
CA ASN A 5 0.46 3.55 9.70
C ASN A 5 1.02 4.95 9.99
N PRO A 6 0.36 5.80 10.80
CA PRO A 6 0.83 7.16 11.10
C PRO A 6 2.27 7.26 11.61
N ALA A 7 2.73 6.27 12.38
CA ALA A 7 4.11 6.20 12.87
C ALA A 7 5.13 5.74 11.82
N LYS A 8 4.72 5.43 10.58
CA LYS A 8 5.55 4.92 9.47
C LYS A 8 6.33 3.62 9.80
N THR A 9 5.87 2.86 10.79
CA THR A 9 6.55 1.66 11.30
C THR A 9 6.18 0.39 10.53
N PHE A 10 4.95 0.25 10.05
CA PHE A 10 4.51 -0.94 9.32
C PHE A 10 4.32 -0.66 7.84
N LEU A 11 4.68 -1.64 7.00
CA LEU A 11 4.44 -1.60 5.56
C LEU A 11 3.55 -2.77 5.16
N TYR A 12 2.41 -2.46 4.56
CA TYR A 12 1.51 -3.45 3.96
C TYR A 12 1.56 -3.33 2.44
N VAL A 13 1.67 -4.45 1.75
CA VAL A 13 1.68 -4.51 0.28
C VAL A 13 0.43 -5.25 -0.17
N GLY A 14 -0.30 -4.66 -1.12
CA GLY A 14 -1.49 -5.28 -1.69
C GLY A 14 -1.67 -4.97 -3.17
N VAL A 15 -2.55 -5.74 -3.81
CA VAL A 15 -3.01 -5.57 -5.18
C VAL A 15 -4.54 -5.42 -5.20
N THR A 16 -5.07 -4.65 -6.14
CA THR A 16 -6.50 -4.43 -6.33
C THR A 16 -6.77 -3.90 -7.74
N SER A 17 -7.96 -4.17 -8.27
CA SER A 17 -8.46 -3.56 -9.50
C SER A 17 -9.06 -2.16 -9.28
N ASN A 18 -9.45 -1.82 -8.04
CA ASN A 18 -9.99 -0.50 -7.70
C ASN A 18 -9.27 0.07 -6.47
N LEU A 19 -8.25 0.89 -6.74
CA LEU A 19 -7.40 1.45 -5.70
C LEU A 19 -8.20 2.37 -4.76
N ALA A 20 -8.99 3.30 -5.29
CA ALA A 20 -9.74 4.27 -4.50
C ALA A 20 -10.69 3.60 -3.50
N GLN A 21 -11.48 2.62 -3.97
CA GLN A 21 -12.37 1.85 -3.10
C GLN A 21 -11.60 1.09 -2.02
N ARG A 22 -10.49 0.44 -2.38
CA ARG A 22 -9.67 -0.32 -1.43
C ARG A 22 -9.04 0.56 -0.36
N ILE A 23 -8.57 1.75 -0.71
CA ILE A 23 -8.05 2.72 0.27
C ILE A 23 -9.17 3.17 1.21
N ALA A 24 -10.36 3.47 0.68
CA ALA A 24 -11.51 3.82 1.51
C ALA A 24 -11.88 2.70 2.49
N GLN A 25 -11.83 1.43 2.06
CA GLN A 25 -12.07 0.27 2.94
C GLN A 25 -11.05 0.16 4.09
N HIS A 26 -9.76 0.39 3.82
CA HIS A 26 -8.71 0.41 4.85
C HIS A 26 -8.91 1.58 5.82
N LYS A 27 -9.19 2.79 5.31
CA LYS A 27 -9.48 3.98 6.14
C LYS A 27 -10.68 3.75 7.05
N LYS A 28 -11.77 3.15 6.53
CA LYS A 28 -12.99 2.83 7.27
C LYS A 28 -12.89 1.55 8.11
N LYS A 29 -11.77 0.83 8.06
CA LYS A 29 -11.54 -0.44 8.76
C LYS A 29 -12.68 -1.46 8.58
N ILE A 30 -13.19 -1.60 7.34
CA ILE A 30 -14.32 -2.49 7.00
C ILE A 30 -14.10 -3.94 7.49
N TYR A 31 -12.85 -4.37 7.62
CA TYR A 31 -12.46 -5.64 8.23
C TYR A 31 -11.74 -5.41 9.57
N PRO A 32 -12.46 -5.21 10.68
CA PRO A 32 -11.88 -4.78 11.96
C PRO A 32 -10.91 -5.82 12.56
N ASN A 33 -11.12 -7.11 12.27
CA ASN A 33 -10.26 -8.19 12.75
C ASN A 33 -8.95 -8.34 11.97
N SER A 34 -8.81 -7.64 10.83
CA SER A 34 -7.60 -7.69 10.00
C SER A 34 -6.40 -7.02 10.68
N TYR A 35 -5.19 -7.49 10.33
CA TYR A 35 -3.95 -6.90 10.83
C TYR A 35 -3.81 -5.42 10.48
N THR A 36 -4.22 -5.03 9.26
CA THR A 36 -4.17 -3.63 8.82
C THR A 36 -5.10 -2.73 9.64
N ALA A 37 -6.30 -3.21 9.99
CA ALA A 37 -7.21 -2.46 10.85
C ALA A 37 -6.69 -2.33 12.29
N LYS A 38 -6.18 -3.42 12.87
CA LYS A 38 -5.63 -3.45 14.24
C LYS A 38 -4.43 -2.53 14.42
N LEU A 39 -3.57 -2.42 13.40
CA LEU A 39 -2.36 -1.58 13.44
C LEU A 39 -2.51 -0.22 12.78
N ASN A 40 -3.74 0.19 12.44
CA ASN A 40 -4.02 1.46 11.76
C ASN A 40 -3.19 1.63 10.47
N ILE A 41 -2.99 0.58 9.69
CA ILE A 41 -2.29 0.64 8.41
C ILE A 41 -3.28 1.03 7.31
N HIS A 42 -3.37 2.32 7.01
CA HIS A 42 -4.38 2.87 6.09
C HIS A 42 -3.90 4.08 5.26
N LEU A 43 -2.67 4.54 5.45
CA LEU A 43 -2.10 5.66 4.70
C LEU A 43 -1.46 5.13 3.42
N LEU A 44 -2.00 5.49 2.26
CA LEU A 44 -1.40 5.16 0.97
C LEU A 44 -0.14 6.00 0.78
N ILE A 45 0.99 5.36 0.50
CA ILE A 45 2.27 6.05 0.30
C ILE A 45 2.95 5.70 -1.02
N TYR A 46 2.48 4.65 -1.72
CA TYR A 46 3.01 4.26 -3.03
C TYR A 46 2.02 3.40 -3.80
N TYR A 47 1.96 3.56 -5.12
CA TYR A 47 1.26 2.62 -6.00
C TYR A 47 1.89 2.57 -7.40
N GLU A 48 1.64 1.46 -8.08
CA GLU A 48 1.97 1.18 -9.47
C GLU A 48 0.68 0.70 -10.15
N THR A 49 0.52 1.00 -11.43
CA THR A 49 -0.60 0.57 -12.26
C THR A 49 -0.08 -0.34 -13.37
N TYR A 50 -0.88 -1.35 -13.74
CA TYR A 50 -0.53 -2.32 -14.76
C TYR A 50 -1.75 -2.60 -15.63
N THR A 51 -1.52 -2.83 -16.92
CA THR A 51 -2.58 -3.20 -17.87
C THR A 51 -3.13 -4.59 -17.58
N PHE A 52 -2.26 -5.54 -17.24
CA PHE A 52 -2.63 -6.92 -16.99
C PHE A 52 -2.56 -7.26 -15.50
N ILE A 53 -3.61 -7.92 -14.99
CA ILE A 53 -3.69 -8.32 -13.58
C ILE A 53 -2.58 -9.30 -13.19
N GLY A 54 -2.13 -10.15 -14.12
CA GLY A 54 -1.02 -11.08 -13.91
C GLY A 54 0.29 -10.37 -13.53
N ASP A 55 0.62 -9.28 -14.22
CA ASP A 55 1.80 -8.48 -13.94
C ASP A 55 1.70 -7.79 -12.58
N ALA A 56 0.53 -7.24 -12.26
CA ALA A 56 0.27 -6.63 -10.96
C ALA A 56 0.43 -7.64 -9.80
N ILE A 57 -0.06 -8.86 -9.97
CA ILE A 57 0.08 -9.95 -8.98
C ILE A 57 1.54 -10.38 -8.85
N LYS A 58 2.24 -10.59 -9.97
CA LYS A 58 3.67 -10.95 -9.96
C LYS A 58 4.48 -9.89 -9.23
N ARG A 59 4.23 -8.62 -9.54
CA ARG A 59 4.88 -7.48 -8.88
C ARG A 59 4.57 -7.42 -7.39
N GLU A 60 3.32 -7.63 -7.00
CA GLU A 60 2.92 -7.65 -5.60
C GLU A 60 3.66 -8.74 -4.81
N LYS A 61 3.75 -9.96 -5.36
CA LYS A 61 4.50 -11.08 -4.77
C LYS A 61 5.98 -10.74 -4.64
N GLU A 62 6.56 -10.17 -5.69
CA GLU A 62 7.96 -9.72 -5.70
C GLU A 62 8.23 -8.72 -4.57
N ILE A 63 7.44 -7.65 -4.49
CA ILE A 63 7.60 -6.61 -3.47
C ILE A 63 7.36 -7.21 -2.08
N LYS A 64 6.36 -8.08 -1.88
CA LYS A 64 6.12 -8.73 -0.57
C LYS A 64 7.36 -9.45 -0.05
N GLY A 65 8.05 -10.20 -0.91
CA GLY A 65 9.26 -10.96 -0.57
C GLY A 65 10.50 -10.10 -0.29
N TRP A 66 10.47 -8.80 -0.60
CA TRP A 66 11.62 -7.94 -0.34
C TRP A 66 11.82 -7.63 1.14
N VAL A 67 13.08 -7.41 1.52
CA VAL A 67 13.43 -6.79 2.80
C VAL A 67 12.92 -5.35 2.87
N ARG A 68 12.72 -4.85 4.09
CA ARG A 68 12.19 -3.49 4.33
C ARG A 68 12.97 -2.42 3.56
N ARG A 69 14.30 -2.36 3.70
CA ARG A 69 15.16 -1.37 3.05
C ARG A 69 14.91 -1.23 1.53
N LYS A 70 14.65 -2.34 0.84
CA LYS A 70 14.38 -2.34 -0.61
C LYS A 70 12.99 -1.76 -0.93
N LYS A 71 11.97 -2.05 -0.09
CA LYS A 71 10.64 -1.41 -0.18
C LYS A 71 10.73 0.10 0.04
N GLU A 72 11.51 0.52 1.04
CA GLU A 72 11.70 1.95 1.33
C GLU A 72 12.40 2.68 0.18
N ALA A 73 13.43 2.07 -0.40
CA ALA A 73 14.09 2.60 -1.60
C ALA A 73 13.11 2.76 -2.77
N LEU A 74 12.24 1.77 -3.01
CA LEU A 74 11.19 1.87 -4.03
C LEU A 74 10.23 3.03 -3.75
N ILE A 75 9.71 3.15 -2.52
CA ILE A 75 8.79 4.23 -2.15
C ILE A 75 9.44 5.60 -2.40
N LYS A 76 10.71 5.74 -1.99
CA LYS A 76 11.45 7.00 -2.12
C LYS A 76 11.66 7.47 -3.56
N THR A 77 11.54 6.58 -4.56
CA THR A 77 11.61 6.98 -5.99
C THR A 77 10.46 7.90 -6.41
N LYS A 78 9.30 7.82 -5.74
CA LYS A 78 8.11 8.64 -6.06
C LYS A 78 7.63 9.48 -4.89
N ASN A 79 7.94 9.08 -3.66
CA ASN A 79 7.44 9.70 -2.43
C ASN A 79 8.53 9.70 -1.36
N PRO A 80 9.55 10.58 -1.48
CA PRO A 80 10.72 10.56 -0.59
C PRO A 80 10.39 10.79 0.89
N ASN A 81 9.35 11.58 1.16
CA ASN A 81 8.94 11.95 2.52
C ASN A 81 7.81 11.05 3.09
N TRP A 82 7.31 10.11 2.29
CA TRP A 82 6.20 9.22 2.66
C TRP A 82 4.94 9.99 3.03
N GLU A 83 4.65 11.04 2.28
CA GLU A 83 3.42 11.81 2.47
C GLU A 83 2.21 10.97 2.02
N PRO A 84 1.08 11.01 2.76
CA PRO A 84 -0.11 10.32 2.34
C PRO A 84 -0.58 10.79 0.95
N ILE A 85 -0.70 9.84 0.03
CA ILE A 85 -1.27 10.08 -1.29
C ILE A 85 -2.79 10.08 -1.16
N ASN A 86 -3.38 11.23 -1.41
CA ASN A 86 -4.83 11.35 -1.54
C ASN A 86 -5.21 11.10 -3.00
N LEU A 87 -6.08 10.12 -3.21
CA LEU A 87 -6.68 9.88 -4.52
C LEU A 87 -7.87 10.83 -4.63
N SER A 88 -7.77 11.79 -5.54
CA SER A 88 -8.92 12.61 -5.95
C SER A 88 -9.98 11.66 -6.51
N LEU A 89 -11.19 11.73 -5.95
CA LEU A 89 -12.37 11.07 -6.51
C LEU A 89 -12.99 11.96 -7.58
#